data_AF-A0A948VEF9-F1
#
_entry.id   AF-A0A948VEF9-F1
#
_cell.length_a   1.000
_cell.length_b   1.000
_cell.length_c   1.000
_cell.angle_alpha   90.00
_cell.angle_beta   90.00
_cell.angle_gamma   90.00
#
_symmetry.space_group_name_H-M   'P 1'
#
loop_
_entity.id
_entity.type
_entity.pdbx_description
1 polymer ?
#
loop_
_entity_poly.entity_id
_entity_poly.type
_entity_poly.pdbx_seq_one_letter_code
_entity_poly.pdbx_strand_id
1 'polypeptide(L)'
;MELLEGRTLSKEILNSLESRVEKVKNTLNRPPSLAIINYYDDSPSAIYVKGKIKACEKLGIKTSLINPGEAKGYAYFLEFLKDAENDSSIDAIMIERPLPDGYETIETWDKFGALKDVDGLSSLSMGKLFITKSMAEIEKG
;
A
#
# COMPACT_ATOMS: atom_id res chain seq x y z
N MET A 1 -10.05 -15.25 -29.61
CA MET A 1 -9.50 -15.09 -28.25
C MET A 1 -8.47 -13.99 -28.33
N GLU A 2 -8.71 -12.86 -27.67
CA GLU A 2 -7.74 -11.77 -27.59
C GLU A 2 -6.82 -11.97 -26.39
N LEU A 3 -5.53 -11.66 -26.55
CA LEU A 3 -4.55 -11.76 -25.48
C LEU A 3 -4.60 -10.49 -24.62
N LEU A 4 -4.92 -10.64 -23.33
CA LEU A 4 -4.77 -9.55 -22.36
C LEU A 4 -3.31 -9.49 -21.88
N GLU A 5 -2.51 -8.66 -22.54
CA GLU A 5 -1.08 -8.54 -22.27
C GLU A 5 -0.82 -7.55 -21.11
N GLY A 6 -0.73 -8.09 -19.89
CA GLY A 6 -0.58 -7.29 -18.67
C GLY A 6 0.76 -6.55 -18.53
N ARG A 7 1.84 -6.99 -19.21
CA ARG A 7 3.16 -6.34 -19.08
C ARG A 7 3.19 -4.98 -19.77
N THR A 8 2.55 -4.87 -20.92
CA THR A 8 2.44 -3.66 -21.74
C THR A 8 1.55 -2.67 -21.00
N LEU A 9 0.36 -3.11 -20.56
CA LEU A 9 -0.53 -2.29 -19.75
C LEU A 9 0.14 -1.80 -18.46
N SER A 10 0.85 -2.67 -17.74
CA SER A 10 1.58 -2.28 -16.53
C SER A 10 2.65 -1.21 -16.81
N LYS A 11 3.41 -1.34 -17.90
CA LYS A 11 4.39 -0.33 -18.31
C LYS A 11 3.73 1.02 -18.65
N GLU A 12 2.62 1.00 -19.38
CA GLU A 12 1.87 2.21 -19.71
C GLU A 12 1.34 2.91 -18.46
N ILE A 13 0.79 2.15 -17.52
CA ILE A 13 0.36 2.68 -16.22
C ILE A 13 1.55 3.33 -15.51
N LEU A 14 2.67 2.62 -15.36
CA LEU A 14 3.86 3.15 -14.66
C LEU A 14 4.38 4.44 -15.32
N ASN A 15 4.45 4.49 -16.65
CA ASN A 15 4.86 5.69 -17.38
C ASN A 15 3.91 6.88 -17.12
N SER A 16 2.60 6.62 -17.00
CA SER A 16 1.62 7.67 -16.68
C SER A 16 1.77 8.22 -15.25
N LEU A 17 2.36 7.45 -14.33
CA LEU A 17 2.50 7.84 -12.93
C LEU A 17 3.57 8.90 -12.70
N GLU A 18 4.60 9.01 -13.55
CA GLU A 18 5.69 9.97 -13.36
C GLU A 18 5.17 11.40 -13.15
N SER A 19 4.30 11.86 -14.06
CA SER A 19 3.70 13.19 -13.97
C SER A 19 2.81 13.40 -12.72
N ARG A 20 2.17 12.32 -12.24
CA ARG A 20 1.33 12.35 -11.03
C ARG A 20 2.19 12.44 -9.79
N VAL A 21 3.27 11.67 -9.74
CA VAL A 21 4.21 11.66 -8.62
C VAL A 21 4.93 13.01 -8.52
N GLU A 22 5.33 13.62 -9.63
CA GLU A 22 5.90 14.97 -9.62
C GLU A 22 4.94 16.03 -9.08
N LYS A 23 3.65 15.96 -9.44
CA LYS A 23 2.64 16.85 -8.85
C LYS A 23 2.53 16.67 -7.34
N VAL A 24 2.50 15.43 -6.86
CA VAL A 24 2.45 15.15 -5.42
C VAL A 24 3.71 15.64 -4.71
N LYS A 25 4.90 15.44 -5.31
CA LYS A 25 6.18 15.96 -4.78
C LYS A 25 6.13 17.47 -4.58
N ASN A 26 5.65 18.21 -5.59
CA ASN A 26 5.52 19.66 -5.51
C ASN A 26 4.51 20.11 -4.45
N THR A 27 3.40 19.40 -4.30
CA THR A 27 2.39 19.68 -3.27
C THR A 27 2.92 19.43 -1.86
N LEU A 28 3.64 18.31 -1.66
CA LEU A 28 4.18 17.92 -0.35
C LEU A 28 5.50 18.65 -0.01
N ASN A 29 6.15 19.25 -1.01
CA ASN A 29 7.52 19.76 -0.94
C ASN A 29 8.54 18.70 -0.45
N ARG A 30 8.26 17.42 -0.73
CA ARG A 30 9.10 16.24 -0.45
C ARG A 30 8.64 15.05 -1.31
N PRO A 31 9.47 14.00 -1.50
CA PRO A 31 8.99 12.74 -2.06
C PRO A 31 7.76 12.18 -1.31
N PRO A 32 6.75 11.65 -2.03
CA PRO A 32 5.75 10.80 -1.41
C PRO A 32 6.43 9.56 -0.81
N SER A 33 5.86 9.03 0.26
CA SER A 33 6.47 8.04 1.13
C SER A 33 5.56 6.85 1.39
N LEU A 34 6.07 5.65 1.12
CA LEU A 34 5.40 4.37 1.36
C LEU A 34 6.16 3.55 2.40
N ALA A 35 5.50 3.24 3.52
CA ALA A 35 5.99 2.28 4.49
C ALA A 35 5.46 0.88 4.15
N ILE A 36 6.37 -0.07 3.92
CA ILE A 36 6.05 -1.48 3.67
C ILE A 36 6.40 -2.26 4.92
N ILE A 37 5.38 -2.83 5.57
CA ILE A 37 5.55 -3.65 6.76
C ILE A 37 5.72 -5.10 6.32
N ASN A 38 6.86 -5.71 6.65
CA ASN A 38 7.20 -7.06 6.24
C ASN A 38 7.88 -7.83 7.38
N TYR A 39 7.39 -9.03 7.68
CA TYR A 39 8.00 -9.90 8.70
C TYR A 39 8.99 -10.90 8.11
N TYR A 40 8.83 -11.28 6.84
CA TYR A 40 9.55 -12.41 6.25
C TYR A 40 10.34 -11.99 5.00
N ASP A 41 11.54 -11.48 5.21
CA ASP A 41 12.44 -10.96 4.16
C ASP A 41 12.96 -12.04 3.20
N ASP A 42 12.92 -13.32 3.59
CA ASP A 42 13.39 -14.46 2.80
C ASP A 42 12.25 -15.33 2.23
N SER A 43 11.00 -14.87 2.35
CA SER A 43 9.85 -15.59 1.81
C SER A 43 9.77 -15.45 0.28
N PRO A 44 9.01 -16.32 -0.43
CA PRO A 44 8.74 -16.13 -1.85
C PRO A 44 8.17 -14.75 -2.21
N SER A 45 7.49 -14.07 -1.27
CA SER A 45 6.97 -12.71 -1.48
C SER A 45 8.07 -11.64 -1.53
N ALA A 46 9.28 -11.92 -1.04
CA ALA A 46 10.40 -10.97 -1.03
C ALA A 46 10.82 -10.49 -2.43
N ILE A 47 10.70 -11.34 -3.46
CA ILE A 47 10.96 -10.94 -4.85
C ILE A 47 9.94 -9.88 -5.30
N TYR A 48 8.67 -10.05 -4.91
CA TYR A 48 7.60 -9.12 -5.23
C TYR A 48 7.79 -7.79 -4.48
N VAL A 49 8.14 -7.83 -3.20
CA VAL A 49 8.48 -6.63 -2.41
C VAL A 49 9.62 -5.85 -3.05
N LYS A 50 10.70 -6.53 -3.44
CA LYS A 50 11.82 -5.90 -4.16
C LYS A 50 11.37 -5.27 -5.48
N GLY A 51 10.45 -5.89 -6.20
CA GLY A 51 9.82 -5.34 -7.39
C GLY A 51 9.05 -4.05 -7.11
N LYS A 52 8.20 -4.05 -6.08
CA LYS A 52 7.43 -2.88 -5.61
C LYS A 52 8.35 -1.72 -5.23
N ILE A 53 9.40 -2.00 -4.44
CA ILE A 53 10.40 -1.01 -4.03
C ILE A 53 11.09 -0.40 -5.25
N LYS A 54 11.59 -1.22 -6.18
CA LYS A 54 12.23 -0.73 -7.41
C LYS A 54 11.30 0.13 -8.27
N ALA A 55 10.02 -0.22 -8.36
CA ALA A 55 9.05 0.59 -9.09
C ALA A 55 8.82 1.95 -8.43
N CYS A 56 8.71 1.98 -7.10
CA CYS A 56 8.58 3.21 -6.33
C CYS A 56 9.83 4.10 -6.47
N GLU A 57 11.03 3.54 -6.32
CA GLU A 57 12.29 4.26 -6.46
C GLU A 57 12.44 4.90 -7.84
N LYS A 58 12.08 4.18 -8.91
CA LYS A 58 12.09 4.71 -10.29
C LYS A 58 11.18 5.92 -10.47
N LEU A 59 10.05 5.95 -9.77
CA LEU A 59 9.12 7.09 -9.78
C LEU A 59 9.54 8.20 -8.79
N GLY A 60 10.59 7.96 -7.99
CA GLY A 60 11.04 8.86 -6.92
C GLY A 60 10.09 8.90 -5.72
N ILE A 61 9.40 7.80 -5.44
CA ILE A 61 8.66 7.57 -4.20
C ILE A 61 9.64 7.00 -3.18
N LYS A 62 9.71 7.62 -2.00
CA LYS A 62 10.51 7.12 -0.88
C LYS A 62 9.84 5.86 -0.33
N THR A 63 10.59 4.78 -0.19
CA THR A 63 10.10 3.53 0.40
C THR A 63 10.88 3.17 1.66
N SER A 64 10.18 2.63 2.65
CA SER A 64 10.79 2.08 3.86
C SER A 64 10.29 0.67 4.06
N LEU A 65 11.19 -0.32 4.10
CA LEU A 65 10.85 -1.69 4.47
C LEU A 65 11.08 -1.86 5.97
N ILE A 66 10.03 -2.20 6.72
CA ILE A 66 10.07 -2.21 8.18
C ILE A 66 9.61 -3.58 8.69
N ASN A 67 10.46 -4.21 9.50
CA ASN A 67 10.12 -5.41 10.26
C ASN A 67 9.85 -5.01 11.73
N PRO A 68 8.61 -5.10 12.22
CA PRO A 68 8.31 -4.72 13.61
C PRO A 68 8.94 -5.67 14.64
N GLY A 69 9.20 -6.93 14.25
CA GLY A 69 9.79 -7.99 15.07
C GLY A 69 8.73 -8.85 15.77
N GLU A 70 8.59 -10.11 15.34
CA GLU A 70 7.54 -11.04 15.80
C GLU A 70 7.56 -11.27 17.32
N ALA A 71 8.76 -11.31 17.90
CA ALA A 71 8.97 -11.53 19.34
C ALA A 71 8.34 -10.44 20.23
N LYS A 72 7.95 -9.28 19.68
CA LYS A 72 7.33 -8.19 20.44
C LYS A 72 5.81 -8.36 20.62
N GLY A 73 5.20 -9.27 19.86
CA GLY A 73 3.78 -9.61 20.00
C GLY A 73 2.80 -8.66 19.31
N TYR A 74 1.54 -9.11 19.25
CA TYR A 74 0.48 -8.46 18.46
C TYR A 74 0.10 -7.08 18.99
N ALA A 75 0.05 -6.90 20.32
CA ALA A 75 -0.22 -5.59 20.92
C ALA A 75 0.83 -4.54 20.52
N TYR A 76 2.11 -4.92 20.50
CA TYR A 76 3.17 -4.03 20.01
C TYR A 76 2.98 -3.70 18.53
N PHE A 77 2.61 -4.70 17.71
CA PHE A 77 2.37 -4.48 16.28
C PHE A 77 1.24 -3.47 16.03
N LEU A 78 0.15 -3.54 16.78
CA LEU A 78 -0.94 -2.57 16.69
C LEU A 78 -0.48 -1.15 17.07
N GLU A 79 0.28 -1.00 18.15
CA GLU A 79 0.83 0.31 18.53
C GLU A 79 1.80 0.83 17.46
N PHE A 80 2.65 -0.04 16.91
CA PHE A 80 3.52 0.32 15.79
C PHE A 80 2.74 0.82 14.56
N LEU A 81 1.63 0.17 14.19
CA LEU A 81 0.76 0.64 13.10
C LEU A 81 0.13 2.00 13.43
N LYS A 82 -0.20 2.25 14.71
CA LYS A 82 -0.74 3.54 15.15
C LYS A 82 0.30 4.65 15.04
N ASP A 83 1.53 4.36 15.42
CA ASP A 83 2.64 5.30 15.29
C ASP A 83 2.91 5.62 13.82
N ALA A 84 2.89 4.62 12.94
CA ALA A 84 3.02 4.81 11.49
C ALA A 84 1.87 5.65 10.90
N GLU A 85 0.63 5.44 11.36
CA GLU A 85 -0.51 6.27 10.98
C GLU A 85 -0.32 7.74 11.38
N ASN A 86 0.24 7.99 12.56
CA ASN A 86 0.44 9.35 13.08
C ASN A 86 1.69 10.05 12.51
N ASP A 87 2.61 9.31 11.88
CA ASP A 87 3.81 9.88 11.26
C ASP A 87 3.45 10.64 9.97
N SER A 88 3.59 11.97 10.01
CA SER A 88 3.33 12.85 8.86
C SER A 88 4.34 12.70 7.71
N SER A 89 5.44 11.97 7.92
CA SER A 89 6.41 11.62 6.89
C SER A 89 6.05 10.36 6.11
N ILE A 90 5.03 9.62 6.53
CA ILE A 90 4.48 8.43 5.87
C ILE A 90 3.14 8.81 5.22
N ASP A 91 3.04 8.67 3.90
CA ASP A 91 1.80 8.99 3.17
C ASP A 91 0.92 7.76 2.96
N ALA A 92 1.53 6.57 2.91
CA ALA A 92 0.83 5.31 2.73
C ALA A 92 1.52 4.17 3.48
N ILE A 93 0.73 3.20 3.90
CA ILE A 93 1.14 2.00 4.62
C ILE A 93 0.66 0.79 3.81
N MET A 94 1.57 -0.15 3.56
CA MET A 94 1.30 -1.45 2.96
C MET A 94 1.72 -2.53 3.95
N ILE A 95 0.88 -3.52 4.18
CA ILE A 95 1.23 -4.68 5.01
C ILE A 95 1.43 -5.87 4.09
N GLU A 96 2.68 -6.29 3.91
CA GLU A 96 3.02 -7.43 3.07
C GLU A 96 2.64 -8.74 3.78
N ARG A 97 2.10 -9.68 3.00
CA ARG A 97 1.74 -11.01 3.45
C ARG A 97 2.85 -12.04 3.12
N PRO A 98 2.97 -13.13 3.90
CA PRO A 98 2.16 -13.47 5.07
C PRO A 98 2.53 -12.63 6.30
N LEU A 99 1.55 -12.45 7.20
CA LEU A 99 1.76 -11.94 8.55
C LEU A 99 2.00 -13.11 9.52
N PRO A 100 2.54 -12.86 10.73
CA PRO A 100 2.56 -13.85 11.79
C PRO A 100 1.15 -14.39 12.12
N ASP A 101 1.10 -15.62 12.61
CA ASP A 101 -0.16 -16.29 12.93
C ASP A 101 -1.01 -15.45 13.90
N GLY A 102 -2.28 -15.26 13.56
CA GLY A 102 -3.23 -14.47 14.35
C GLY A 102 -3.14 -12.95 14.17
N TYR A 103 -2.25 -12.44 13.30
CA TYR A 103 -2.13 -10.98 13.06
C TYR A 103 -3.04 -10.51 11.90
N GLU A 104 -3.54 -11.43 11.07
CA GLU A 104 -4.50 -11.12 10.01
C GLU A 104 -5.92 -11.00 10.59
N THR A 105 -6.24 -9.83 11.12
CA THR A 105 -7.54 -9.51 11.76
C THR A 105 -8.11 -8.21 11.21
N ILE A 106 -9.41 -7.97 11.40
CA ILE A 106 -10.04 -6.67 11.09
C ILE A 106 -9.38 -5.53 11.85
N GLU A 107 -8.99 -5.76 13.10
CA GLU A 107 -8.34 -4.74 13.94
C GLU A 107 -6.99 -4.29 13.34
N THR A 108 -6.21 -5.22 12.75
CA THR A 108 -5.00 -4.87 12.00
C THR A 108 -5.28 -3.95 10.83
N TRP A 109 -6.29 -4.28 10.02
CA TRP A 109 -6.64 -3.52 8.82
C TRP A 109 -7.26 -2.15 9.12
N ASP A 110 -7.97 -2.03 10.25
CA ASP A 110 -8.61 -0.79 10.69
C ASP A 110 -7.71 0.07 11.58
N LYS A 111 -6.45 -0.33 11.80
CA LYS A 111 -5.53 0.41 12.69
C LYS A 111 -5.01 1.72 12.08
N PHE A 112 -5.00 1.83 10.75
CA PHE A 112 -4.68 3.03 9.99
C PHE A 112 -5.84 3.44 9.10
N GLY A 113 -5.92 4.72 8.77
CA GLY A 113 -7.07 5.27 8.05
C GLY A 113 -7.07 4.90 6.57
N ALA A 114 -8.26 4.93 5.95
CA ALA A 114 -8.44 4.73 4.51
C ALA A 114 -7.63 5.70 3.62
N LEU A 115 -7.07 6.79 4.19
CA LEU A 115 -6.19 7.72 3.47
C LEU A 115 -4.77 7.19 3.31
N LYS A 116 -4.28 6.34 4.23
CA LYS A 116 -2.97 5.70 4.15
C LYS A 116 -3.04 4.24 3.71
N ASP A 117 -4.25 3.68 3.55
CA ASP A 117 -4.51 2.31 3.13
C ASP A 117 -4.35 2.12 1.61
N VAL A 118 -3.15 1.76 1.17
CA VAL A 118 -2.84 1.59 -0.25
C VAL A 118 -3.42 0.30 -0.86
N ASP A 119 -3.66 -0.72 -0.03
CA ASP A 119 -4.23 -2.00 -0.47
C ASP A 119 -5.77 -1.99 -0.42
N GLY A 120 -6.36 -0.98 0.24
CA GLY A 120 -7.81 -0.83 0.34
C GLY A 120 -8.48 -1.88 1.23
N LEU A 121 -7.75 -2.42 2.21
CA LEU A 121 -8.17 -3.56 3.04
C LEU A 121 -8.90 -3.18 4.33
N SER A 122 -8.87 -1.91 4.73
CA SER A 122 -9.66 -1.46 5.89
C SER A 122 -11.15 -1.64 5.63
N SER A 123 -11.93 -1.86 6.68
CA SER A 123 -13.40 -1.94 6.64
C SER A 123 -13.99 -0.70 5.97
N LEU A 124 -13.41 0.48 6.18
CA LEU A 124 -13.85 1.71 5.55
C LEU A 124 -13.53 1.76 4.05
N SER A 125 -12.33 1.34 3.62
CA SER A 125 -11.98 1.26 2.19
C SER A 125 -12.89 0.28 1.45
N MET A 126 -13.07 -0.92 2.00
CA MET A 126 -13.95 -1.94 1.42
C MET A 126 -15.41 -1.51 1.44
N GLY A 127 -15.88 -0.90 2.54
CA GLY A 127 -17.22 -0.36 2.64
C GLY A 127 -17.48 0.71 1.57
N LYS A 128 -16.55 1.65 1.37
CA LYS A 128 -16.62 2.66 0.31
C LYS A 128 -16.70 2.02 -1.07
N LEU A 129 -15.82 1.05 -1.37
CA LEU A 129 -15.86 0.31 -2.63
C LEU A 129 -17.24 -0.34 -2.87
N PHE A 130 -17.81 -0.96 -1.83
CA PHE A 130 -19.08 -1.67 -1.93
C PHE A 130 -20.29 -0.76 -2.15
N ILE A 131 -20.29 0.42 -1.51
CA ILE A 131 -21.42 1.38 -1.61
C ILE A 131 -21.31 2.32 -2.83
N THR A 132 -20.15 2.38 -3.51
CA THR A 132 -19.95 3.22 -4.70
C THR A 132 -20.32 2.47 -5.99
N LYS A 133 -21.60 2.61 -6.41
CA LYS A 133 -22.22 2.50 -7.75
C LYS A 133 -21.80 1.39 -8.74
N SER A 134 -22.78 0.83 -9.44
CA SER A 134 -22.58 -0.18 -10.50
C SER A 134 -21.93 0.39 -11.78
N MET A 135 -21.34 -0.46 -12.64
CA MET A 135 -20.73 0.00 -13.91
C MET A 135 -21.70 0.76 -14.82
N ALA A 136 -22.99 0.41 -14.80
CA ALA A 136 -24.01 1.11 -15.59
C ALA A 136 -24.36 2.51 -15.01
N GLU A 137 -24.22 2.72 -13.70
CA GLU A 137 -24.36 4.03 -13.06
C GLU A 137 -23.08 4.87 -13.21
N ILE A 138 -21.91 4.24 -13.35
CA ILE A 138 -20.66 4.91 -13.75
C ILE A 138 -20.75 5.45 -15.19
N GLU A 139 -21.50 4.79 -16.09
CA GLU A 139 -21.73 5.29 -17.46
C GLU A 139 -22.86 6.32 -17.58
N LYS A 140 -23.79 6.41 -16.61
CA LYS A 140 -25.01 7.23 -16.75
C LYS A 140 -25.26 8.26 -15.65
N GLY A 141 -24.46 8.30 -14.60
CA GLY A 141 -24.64 9.19 -13.46
C GLY A 141 -25.34 8.51 -12.31
#